data_AF-A0A257VZD3-F1
#
_entry.id   AF-A0A257VZD3-F1
#
_cell.length_a   1.000
_cell.length_b   1.000
_cell.length_c   1.000
_cell.angle_alpha   90.00
_cell.angle_beta   90.00
_cell.angle_gamma   90.00
#
_symmetry.space_group_name_H-M   'P 1'
#
loop_
_entity.id
_entity.type
_entity.pdbx_description
1 polymer ?
#
loop_
_entity_poly.entity_id
_entity_poly.type
_entity_poly.pdbx_seq_one_letter_code
_entity_poly.pdbx_strand_id
1 'polypeptide(L)' 'HGDLPPGRGVVDFEPYLREIAALGIDGTVSIELEYSPEPDQIEAWVAEAYTATDRLMQAAGLRG' A
#
# COMPACT_ATOMS: atom_id res chain seq x y z
N HIS A 1 5.09 4.82 13.83
CA HIS A 1 4.76 4.41 12.46
C HIS A 1 6.09 4.49 11.74
N GLY A 2 6.57 3.39 11.14
CA GLY A 2 7.86 3.39 10.42
C GLY A 2 7.67 3.54 8.91
N ASP A 3 6.44 3.87 8.50
CA ASP A 3 5.92 4.08 7.14
C ASP A 3 6.65 3.25 6.08
N LEU A 4 6.73 1.96 6.40
CA LEU A 4 7.36 0.95 5.59
C LEU A 4 6.41 0.59 4.44
N PRO A 5 6.95 0.07 3.32
CA PRO A 5 6.17 -0.60 2.29
C PRO A 5 5.14 -1.55 2.88
N PRO A 6 3.87 -1.53 2.42
CA PRO A 6 2.86 -2.48 2.86
C PRO A 6 3.35 -3.93 2.75
N GLY A 7 3.16 -4.71 3.80
CA GLY A 7 3.67 -6.07 3.92
C GLY A 7 5.01 -6.22 4.66
N ARG A 8 5.76 -5.13 4.91
CA ARG A 8 6.95 -5.15 5.80
C ARG A 8 6.64 -4.86 7.27
N GLY A 9 5.48 -4.27 7.54
CA GLY A 9 4.98 -3.99 8.89
C GLY A 9 4.11 -5.11 9.45
N VAL A 10 3.51 -4.86 10.61
CA VAL A 10 2.56 -5.78 11.28
C VAL A 10 1.10 -5.48 10.96
N VAL A 11 0.84 -4.51 10.07
CA VAL A 11 -0.52 -4.08 9.72
C VAL A 11 -1.13 -5.09 8.74
N ASP A 12 -2.28 -5.63 9.11
CA ASP A 12 -3.11 -6.44 8.22
C ASP A 12 -4.05 -5.51 7.42
N PHE A 13 -3.67 -5.24 6.17
CA PHE A 13 -4.39 -4.29 5.30
C PHE A 13 -5.65 -4.87 4.67
N GLU A 14 -5.77 -6.19 4.56
CA GLU A 14 -6.87 -6.82 3.82
C GLU A 14 -8.25 -6.50 4.43
N PRO A 15 -8.47 -6.60 5.75
CA PRO A 15 -9.74 -6.20 6.35
C PRO A 15 -10.05 -4.72 6.14
N TYR A 16 -9.05 -3.85 6.28
CA TYR A 16 -9.23 -2.41 6.08
C TYR A 16 -9.65 -2.08 4.64
N LEU A 17 -8.98 -2.64 3.64
CA LEU A 17 -9.29 -2.39 2.24
C LEU A 17 -10.66 -2.95 1.83
N ARG A 18 -11.10 -4.06 2.44
CA ARG A 18 -12.47 -4.57 2.25
C ARG A 18 -13.53 -3.59 2.73
N GLU A 19 -13.31 -2.98 3.90
CA GLU A 19 -14.24 -1.96 4.41
C GLU A 19 -14.25 -0.71 3.51
N ILE A 20 -13.09 -0.29 3.01
CA ILE A 20 -13.01 0.82 2.02
C ILE A 20 -13.79 0.46 0.74
N ALA A 21 -13.63 -0.75 0.21
CA ALA A 21 -14.39 -1.22 -0.95
C ALA A 21 -15.90 -1.22 -0.70
N ALA A 22 -16.34 -1.59 0.50
CA ALA A 22 -17.75 -1.62 0.88
C ALA A 22 -18.41 -0.24 0.92
N LEU A 23 -17.64 0.84 1.06
CA LEU A 23 -18.16 2.20 1.00
C LEU A 23 -18.67 2.59 -0.41
N GLY A 24 -18.22 1.90 -1.47
CA GLY A 24 -18.64 2.17 -2.84
C GLY A 24 -18.30 3.58 -3.32
N ILE A 25 -17.21 4.15 -2.81
CA ILE A 25 -16.75 5.50 -3.16
C ILE A 25 -15.68 5.43 -4.25
N ASP A 26 -15.72 6.39 -5.16
CA ASP A 26 -14.65 6.61 -6.14
C ASP A 26 -13.52 7.43 -5.51
N GLY A 27 -12.27 7.08 -5.83
CA GLY A 27 -11.13 7.80 -5.29
C GLY A 27 -9.78 7.22 -5.66
N THR A 28 -8.73 7.77 -5.05
CA THR A 28 -7.36 7.28 -5.18
C THR A 28 -6.84 6.85 -3.81
N VAL A 29 -6.13 5.73 -3.77
CA VAL A 29 -5.34 5.34 -2.60
C VAL A 29 -3.95 5.95 -2.74
N SER A 30 -3.58 6.81 -1.79
CA SER A 30 -2.23 7.37 -1.68
C SER A 30 -1.40 6.52 -0.72
N ILE A 31 -0.12 6.33 -1.06
CA ILE A 31 0.85 5.64 -0.21
C ILE A 31 1.79 6.71 0.36
N GLU A 32 1.84 6.82 1.68
CA GLU A 32 2.84 7.64 2.38
C GLU A 32 3.96 6.72 2.88
N LEU A 33 5.21 7.08 2.57
CA LEU A 33 6.40 6.34 2.94
C LEU A 33 7.35 7.26 3.69
N GLU A 34 8.05 6.72 4.69
CA GLU A 34 9.19 7.38 5.31
C GLU A 34 10.43 7.28 4.39
N TYR A 35 11.54 7.86 4.81
CA TYR A 35 12.81 7.76 4.10
C TYR A 35 13.22 6.29 3.91
N SER A 36 13.74 5.98 2.71
CA SER A 36 14.38 4.69 2.49
C SER A 36 15.57 4.56 3.46
N PRO A 37 15.70 3.45 4.21
CA PRO A 37 16.87 3.19 5.04
C PRO A 37 18.19 3.21 4.24
N GLU A 38 18.08 2.95 2.93
CA GLU A 38 19.16 3.03 1.95
C GLU A 38 18.80 4.09 0.90
N PRO A 39 19.32 5.33 1.02
CA PRO A 39 18.89 6.45 0.16
C PRO A 39 19.06 6.20 -1.34
N ASP A 40 20.16 5.52 -1.73
CA ASP A 40 20.45 5.17 -3.12
C ASP A 40 19.45 4.14 -3.71
N GLN A 41 18.59 3.54 -2.87
CA GLN A 41 17.56 2.57 -3.27
C GLN A 41 16.13 3.11 -3.19
N ILE A 42 15.95 4.44 -3.17
CA ILE A 42 14.60 5.06 -3.06
C ILE A 42 13.64 4.61 -4.16
N GLU A 43 14.11 4.40 -5.39
CA GLU A 43 13.26 3.93 -6.49
C GLU A 43 12.73 2.52 -6.24
N ALA A 44 13.59 1.61 -5.77
CA ALA A 44 13.19 0.26 -5.41
C ALA A 44 12.22 0.26 -4.22
N TRP A 45 12.45 1.13 -3.23
CA TRP A 45 11.57 1.33 -2.08
C TRP A 45 10.15 1.74 -2.50
N VAL A 46 10.05 2.73 -3.39
CA VAL A 46 8.76 3.19 -3.93
C VAL A 46 8.12 2.14 -4.83
N ALA A 47 8.90 1.42 -5.65
CA ALA A 47 8.38 0.38 -6.53
C ALA A 47 7.81 -0.82 -5.75
N GLU A 48 8.45 -1.22 -4.65
CA GLU A 48 7.90 -2.20 -3.72
C GLU A 48 6.63 -1.67 -3.06
N ALA A 49 6.69 -0.42 -2.59
CA ALA A 49 5.58 0.47 -2.26
C ALA A 49 4.30 0.17 -3.04
N TYR A 50 4.42 0.51 -4.30
CA TYR A 50 3.39 0.41 -5.30
C TYR A 50 2.95 -1.03 -5.53
N THR A 51 3.89 -1.94 -5.79
CA THR A 51 3.58 -3.32 -6.21
C THR A 51 2.86 -4.10 -5.10
N ALA A 52 3.25 -3.92 -3.84
CA ALA A 52 2.58 -4.55 -2.72
C ALA A 52 1.15 -4.02 -2.55
N THR A 53 0.97 -2.70 -2.66
CA THR A 53 -0.34 -2.05 -2.55
C THR A 53 -1.26 -2.45 -3.69
N ASP A 54 -0.74 -2.49 -4.92
CA ASP A 54 -1.46 -2.92 -6.13
C ASP A 54 -2.05 -4.33 -5.97
N ARG A 55 -1.25 -5.28 -5.47
CA ARG A 55 -1.71 -6.66 -5.19
C ARG A 55 -2.81 -6.70 -4.14
N LEU A 56 -2.68 -5.93 -3.06
CA LEU A 56 -3.69 -5.84 -2.00
C LEU A 56 -5.00 -5.23 -2.52
N MET A 57 -4.91 -4.17 -3.34
CA MET A 57 -6.08 -3.53 -3.94
C MET A 57 -6.78 -4.46 -4.94
N GLN A 58 -6.04 -5.22 -5.76
CA GLN A 58 -6.62 -6.23 -6.65
C GLN A 58 -7.33 -7.33 -5.86
N ALA A 59 -6.72 -7.84 -4.79
CA ALA A 59 -7.34 -8.85 -3.92
C ALA A 59 -8.61 -8.33 -3.23
N ALA A 60 -8.69 -7.03 -2.95
CA ALA A 60 -9.86 -6.37 -2.38
C ALA A 60 -10.90 -5.92 -3.44
N GLY A 61 -10.64 -6.13 -4.74
CA GLY A 61 -11.53 -5.68 -5.81
C GLY A 61 -11.56 -4.16 -6.03
N LEU A 62 -10.60 -3.43 -5.46
CA LEU A 62 -10.44 -1.97 -5.60
C LEU A 62 -9.68 -1.57 -6.88
N ARG A 63 -9.14 -2.54 -7.61
CA ARG A 63 -8.36 -2.32 -8.83
C ARG A 63 -8.47 -3.52 -9.78
N GLY A 64 -8.56 -3.23 -11.08
CA GLY A 64 -8.64 -4.21 -12.17
C GLY A 64 -8.43 -3.55 -13.53
#